data_AF-A0A2G2QH01-F1
#
_entry.id   AF-A0A2G2QH01-F1
#
_cell.length_a   1.000
_cell.length_b   1.000
_cell.length_c   1.000
_cell.angle_alpha   90.00
_cell.angle_beta   90.00
_cell.angle_gamma   90.00
#
_symmetry.space_group_name_H-M   'P 1'
#
loop_
_entity.id
_entity.type
_entity.pdbx_description
1 polymer ?
#
loop_
_entity_poly.entity_id
_entity_poly.type
_entity_poly.pdbx_seq_one_letter_code
_entity_poly.pdbx_strand_id
1 'polypeptide(L)'
;MKLLFSHLIALLFITNANAAEPYIYTGLVNEQAADAEMIKIDHQQYTINLDTIVHGPFKRGELGPMIDAGQRVGFNLQINSAELSRISEIWILE
;
A
#
# COMPACT_ATOMS: atom_id res chain seq x y z
N MET A 1 4.11 -37.46 35.92
CA MET A 1 5.05 -36.63 35.13
C MET A 1 4.69 -36.50 33.64
N LYS A 2 3.96 -37.45 33.02
CA LYS A 2 3.61 -37.40 31.57
C LYS A 2 2.49 -36.40 31.19
N LEU A 3 1.59 -36.06 32.13
CA LEU A 3 0.46 -35.15 31.87
C LEU A 3 0.84 -33.66 31.86
N LEU A 4 1.95 -33.27 32.52
CA LEU A 4 2.44 -31.89 32.54
C LEU A 4 3.09 -31.50 31.20
N PHE A 5 3.72 -32.46 30.53
CA PHE A 5 4.40 -32.23 29.25
C PHE A 5 3.40 -31.94 28.11
N SER A 6 2.22 -32.57 28.13
CA SER A 6 1.20 -32.35 27.09
C SER A 6 0.56 -30.96 27.17
N HIS A 7 0.46 -30.38 28.38
CA HIS A 7 -0.10 -29.04 28.57
C HIS A 7 0.90 -27.94 28.18
N LEU A 8 2.20 -28.18 28.33
CA LEU A 8 3.24 -27.24 27.93
C LEU A 8 3.32 -27.07 26.40
N ILE A 9 3.08 -28.14 25.65
CA ILE A 9 3.10 -28.13 24.18
C ILE A 9 1.89 -27.40 23.60
N ALA A 10 0.72 -27.49 24.24
CA ALA A 10 -0.49 -26.79 23.80
C ALA A 10 -0.40 -25.26 23.99
N LEU A 11 0.37 -24.78 24.97
CA LEU A 11 0.56 -23.35 25.22
C LEU A 11 1.48 -22.66 24.19
N LEU A 12 2.30 -23.43 23.47
CA LEU A 12 3.29 -22.92 22.52
C LEU A 12 2.72 -22.52 21.15
N PHE A 13 1.43 -22.73 20.90
CA PHE A 13 0.80 -22.48 19.59
C PHE A 13 -0.03 -21.20 19.50
N ILE A 14 -0.01 -20.33 20.51
CA ILE A 14 -0.66 -19.02 20.43
C ILE A 14 0.32 -18.02 19.77
N THR A 15 0.72 -18.27 18.54
CA THR A 15 1.40 -17.25 17.73
C THR A 15 0.32 -16.35 17.12
N ASN A 16 0.10 -15.18 17.70
CA ASN A 16 -0.64 -14.12 17.02
C ASN A 16 0.19 -13.65 15.83
N ALA A 17 0.00 -14.30 14.68
CA ALA A 17 0.53 -13.84 13.41
C ALA A 17 -0.25 -12.59 13.00
N ASN A 18 0.07 -11.45 13.60
CA ASN A 18 -0.30 -10.15 13.05
C ASN A 18 0.66 -9.91 11.89
N ALA A 19 0.29 -10.38 10.69
CA ALA A 19 0.99 -9.96 9.48
C ALA A 19 0.76 -8.46 9.34
N ALA A 20 1.81 -7.66 9.51
CA ALA A 20 1.73 -6.25 9.21
C ALA A 20 1.39 -6.12 7.72
N GLU A 21 0.39 -5.30 7.40
CA GLU A 21 0.12 -4.92 6.01
C GLU A 21 1.39 -4.31 5.42
N PRO A 22 1.69 -4.57 4.13
CA PRO A 22 2.92 -4.07 3.51
C PRO A 22 2.90 -2.54 3.27
N TYR A 23 1.73 -1.91 3.49
CA TYR A 23 1.50 -0.48 3.34
C TYR A 23 1.09 0.17 4.67
N ILE A 24 1.45 1.44 4.83
CA ILE A 24 1.12 2.26 6.00
C ILE A 24 -0.22 2.99 5.78
N TYR A 25 -0.51 3.38 4.54
CA TYR A 25 -1.69 4.17 4.20
C TYR A 25 -2.62 3.38 3.29
N THR A 26 -3.92 3.70 3.35
CA THR A 26 -4.92 3.22 2.41
C THR A 26 -5.81 4.38 1.98
N GLY A 27 -6.47 4.23 0.83
CA GLY A 27 -7.49 5.20 0.41
C GLY A 27 -8.15 4.84 -0.91
N LEU A 28 -9.09 5.69 -1.34
CA LEU A 28 -9.78 5.59 -2.61
C LEU A 28 -9.18 6.59 -3.60
N VAL A 29 -8.79 6.12 -4.79
CA VAL A 29 -8.35 7.01 -5.87
C VAL A 29 -9.55 7.82 -6.36
N ASN A 30 -9.49 9.14 -6.22
CA ASN A 30 -10.55 10.03 -6.70
C ASN A 30 -10.33 10.39 -8.16
N GLU A 31 -9.09 10.75 -8.52
CA GLU A 31 -8.72 11.20 -9.85
C GLU A 31 -7.22 11.02 -10.09
N GLN A 32 -6.88 10.65 -11.32
CA GLN A 32 -5.54 10.75 -11.88
C GLN A 32 -5.70 11.21 -13.32
N ALA A 33 -5.10 12.34 -13.69
CA ALA A 33 -5.12 12.78 -15.08
C ALA A 33 -4.25 11.85 -15.95
N ALA A 34 -4.66 11.64 -17.20
CA ALA A 34 -3.88 10.87 -18.17
C ALA A 34 -2.49 11.50 -18.30
N ASP A 35 -1.44 10.70 -18.13
CA ASP A 35 -0.04 11.12 -18.15
C ASP A 35 0.31 12.22 -17.15
N ALA A 36 -0.33 12.24 -15.97
CA ALA A 36 0.04 13.16 -14.91
C ALA A 36 0.96 12.52 -13.86
N GLU A 37 1.95 13.30 -13.40
CA GLU A 37 2.78 12.98 -12.23
C GLU A 37 2.03 13.14 -10.89
N MET A 38 0.70 13.26 -10.94
CA MET A 38 -0.13 13.57 -9.79
C MET A 38 -1.34 12.65 -9.72
N ILE A 39 -1.58 12.15 -8.52
CA ILE A 39 -2.73 11.29 -8.18
C ILE A 39 -3.39 11.85 -6.93
N LYS A 40 -4.71 11.73 -6.87
CA LYS A 40 -5.50 12.14 -5.71
C LYS A 40 -6.15 10.93 -5.05
N ILE A 41 -5.85 10.76 -3.77
CA ILE A 41 -6.36 9.66 -2.94
C ILE A 41 -7.01 10.28 -1.71
N ASP A 42 -8.28 9.94 -1.45
CA ASP A 42 -9.12 10.52 -0.40
C ASP A 42 -9.09 12.06 -0.35
N HIS A 43 -9.14 12.69 -1.52
CA HIS A 43 -9.06 14.13 -1.77
C HIS A 43 -7.71 14.79 -1.46
N GLN A 44 -6.71 14.00 -1.06
CA GLN A 44 -5.35 14.48 -0.87
C GLN A 44 -4.50 14.18 -2.11
N GLN A 45 -3.70 15.16 -2.51
CA GLN A 45 -2.85 15.09 -3.69
C GLN A 45 -1.45 14.59 -3.34
N TYR A 46 -0.92 13.72 -4.19
CA TYR A 46 0.41 13.14 -4.09
C TYR A 46 1.08 13.16 -5.46
N THR A 47 2.42 13.11 -5.46
CA THR A 47 3.17 12.88 -6.70
C THR A 47 3.36 11.38 -6.94
N ILE A 48 3.33 10.98 -8.20
CA ILE A 48 3.53 9.60 -8.66
C ILE A 48 4.35 9.65 -9.94
N ASN A 49 5.31 8.73 -10.12
CA ASN A 49 6.19 8.77 -11.28
C ASN A 49 6.62 7.37 -11.74
N LEU A 50 7.48 7.30 -12.74
CA LEU A 50 8.00 6.03 -13.28
C LEU A 50 8.78 5.18 -12.26
N ASP A 51 9.27 5.79 -11.18
CA ASP A 51 9.99 5.11 -10.10
C ASP A 51 9.05 4.58 -9.00
N THR A 52 7.75 4.82 -9.10
CA THR A 52 6.76 4.25 -8.18
C THR A 52 6.62 2.75 -8.44
N ILE A 53 6.83 1.93 -7.42
CA ILE A 53 6.65 0.48 -7.51
C ILE A 53 5.17 0.16 -7.37
N VAL A 54 4.60 -0.53 -8.36
CA VAL A 54 3.19 -0.94 -8.35
C VAL A 54 3.07 -2.44 -8.14
N HIS A 55 2.28 -2.80 -7.13
CA HIS A 55 1.95 -4.18 -6.79
C HIS A 55 0.52 -4.47 -7.23
N GLY A 56 0.38 -5.30 -8.26
CA GLY A 56 -0.91 -5.66 -8.85
C GLY A 56 -1.02 -5.26 -10.33
N PRO A 57 -2.16 -5.50 -10.98
CA PRO A 57 -2.39 -5.13 -12.36
C PRO A 57 -2.59 -3.62 -12.49
N PHE A 58 -1.86 -2.99 -13.41
CA PHE A 58 -1.96 -1.56 -13.67
C PHE A 58 -1.66 -1.23 -15.13
N LYS A 59 -2.06 -0.04 -15.57
CA LYS A 59 -1.69 0.51 -16.87
C LYS A 59 -0.44 1.37 -16.68
N ARG A 60 0.55 1.23 -17.55
CA ARG A 60 1.70 2.13 -17.56
C ARG A 60 1.39 3.35 -18.44
N GLY A 61 1.47 4.54 -17.87
CA GLY A 61 1.45 5.81 -18.60
C GLY A 61 2.87 6.31 -18.89
N GLU A 62 2.98 7.46 -19.56
CA GLU A 62 4.29 8.01 -19.94
C GLU A 62 5.07 8.56 -18.74
N LEU A 63 4.38 9.22 -17.81
CA LEU A 63 5.00 9.85 -16.64
C LEU A 63 4.98 8.99 -15.37
N GLY A 64 4.20 7.91 -15.37
CA GLY A 64 4.03 7.05 -14.19
C GLY A 64 2.97 5.98 -14.40
N PRO A 65 2.75 5.13 -13.39
CA PRO A 65 1.63 4.20 -13.41
C PRO A 65 0.30 4.96 -13.39
N MET A 66 -0.66 4.47 -14.18
CA MET A 66 -2.03 4.97 -14.22
C MET A 66 -2.92 4.02 -13.40
N ILE A 67 -3.51 4.59 -12.35
CA ILE A 67 -4.42 3.92 -11.44
C ILE A 67 -5.81 4.50 -11.67
N ASP A 68 -6.78 3.63 -11.94
CA ASP A 68 -8.12 4.07 -12.34
C ASP A 68 -8.86 4.70 -11.14
N ALA A 69 -9.65 5.74 -11.40
CA ALA A 69 -10.50 6.35 -10.38
C ALA A 69 -11.52 5.34 -9.84
N GLY A 70 -11.79 5.40 -8.53
CA GLY A 70 -12.64 4.44 -7.82
C GLY A 70 -11.91 3.20 -7.31
N GLN A 71 -10.61 3.04 -7.63
CA GLN A 71 -9.82 1.93 -7.14
C GLN A 71 -9.37 2.15 -5.70
N ARG A 72 -9.51 1.14 -4.86
CA ARG A 72 -8.95 1.16 -3.50
C ARG A 72 -7.48 0.76 -3.55
N VAL A 73 -6.66 1.48 -2.80
CA VAL A 73 -5.21 1.27 -2.82
C VAL A 73 -4.64 1.30 -1.41
N GLY A 74 -3.61 0.49 -1.20
CA GLY A 74 -2.66 0.64 -0.11
C GLY A 74 -1.40 1.31 -0.65
N PHE A 75 -0.76 2.20 0.10
CA PHE A 75 0.41 2.92 -0.41
C PHE A 75 1.38 3.34 0.68
N ASN A 76 2.63 3.51 0.27
CA ASN A 76 3.70 4.07 1.08
C ASN A 76 4.20 5.37 0.46
N LEU A 77 4.65 6.28 1.33
CA LEU A 77 5.09 7.61 0.93
C LEU A 77 6.59 7.78 1.18
N GLN A 78 7.25 8.42 0.22
CA GLN A 78 8.47 9.15 0.47
C GLN A 78 8.09 10.58 0.85
N ILE A 79 8.18 10.88 2.14
CA ILE A 79 7.82 12.20 2.68
C ILE A 79 8.88 13.21 2.26
N ASN A 80 8.44 14.30 1.63
CA ASN A 80 9.25 15.47 1.37
C ASN A 80 8.65 16.65 2.13
N SER A 81 9.47 17.41 2.88
CA SER A 81 8.98 18.51 3.71
C SER A 81 8.82 19.82 2.95
N ALA A 82 9.47 19.96 1.78
CA ALA A 82 9.43 21.17 0.95
C ALA A 82 8.48 21.04 -0.25
N GLU A 83 8.03 19.83 -0.57
CA GLU A 83 7.27 19.50 -1.77
C GLU A 83 6.13 18.52 -1.42
N LEU A 84 5.27 18.23 -2.40
CA LEU A 84 4.25 17.19 -2.26
C LEU A 84 4.92 15.83 -2.00
N SER A 85 4.41 15.09 -1.00
CA SER A 85 4.84 13.71 -0.74
C SER A 85 4.64 12.83 -1.96
N ARG A 86 5.66 12.01 -2.25
CA ARG A 86 5.67 11.09 -3.38
C ARG A 86 5.21 9.71 -2.96
N ILE A 87 4.39 9.05 -3.77
CA ILE A 87 4.08 7.64 -3.60
C ILE A 87 5.29 6.80 -4.04
N SER A 88 5.92 6.11 -3.09
CA SER A 88 7.06 5.23 -3.37
C SER A 88 6.61 3.85 -3.82
N GLU A 89 5.55 3.34 -3.20
CA GLU A 89 4.96 2.04 -3.50
C GLU A 89 3.44 2.10 -3.40
N ILE A 90 2.74 1.35 -4.25
CA ILE A 90 1.27 1.28 -4.26
C ILE A 90 0.79 -0.13 -4.57
N TRP A 91 -0.19 -0.59 -3.81
CA TRP A 91 -0.86 -1.88 -3.93
C TRP A 91 -2.29 -1.64 -4.38
N ILE A 92 -2.68 -2.31 -5.46
CA ILE A 92 -4.08 -2.35 -5.89
C ILE A 92 -4.83 -3.31 -4.96
N LEU A 93 -5.79 -2.79 -4.20
CA LEU A 93 -6.63 -3.57 -3.28
C LEU A 93 -7.95 -3.87 -3.99
N GLU A 94 -8.32 -5.15 -4.04
CA GLU A 94 -9.57 -5.63 -4.67
C GLU A 94 -10.83 -4.96 -4.13
#